data_AF-A0AAD6SQP4-F1
#
_entry.id   AF-A0AAD6SQP4-F1
#
_cell.length_a   1.000
_cell.length_b   1.000
_cell.length_c   1.000
_cell.angle_alpha   90.00
_cell.angle_beta   90.00
_cell.angle_gamma   90.00
#
_symmetry.space_group_name_H-M   'P 1'
#
loop_
_entity.id
_entity.type
_entity.pdbx_description
1 polymer ?
#
loop_
_entity_poly.entity_id
_entity_poly.type
_entity_poly.pdbx_seq_one_letter_code
_entity_poly.pdbx_strand_id
1 'polypeptide(L)' 'GRVDEGSVFGERRRSHLPGFDISAWKVRELSNGLPDGMAAVGFFVATFNLNVEEFLDVHMSFTFEEPFGSPYRAFLFVNG' A
#
# COMPACT_ATOMS: atom_id res chain seq x y z
N GLY A 1 8.99 -11.07 -10.57
CA GLY A 1 9.10 -12.55 -10.67
C GLY A 1 7.73 -13.15 -10.94
N ARG A 2 7.65 -14.43 -11.38
CA ARG A 2 6.39 -15.09 -11.76
C ARG A 2 5.36 -15.25 -10.61
N VAL A 3 5.75 -14.93 -9.37
CA VAL A 3 4.96 -15.06 -8.14
C VAL A 3 4.71 -13.73 -7.43
N ASP A 4 5.22 -12.61 -7.95
CA ASP A 4 5.20 -11.30 -7.27
C ASP A 4 3.86 -10.58 -7.48
N GLU A 5 3.07 -11.00 -8.49
CA GLU A 5 1.77 -10.44 -8.82
C GLU A 5 0.66 -11.45 -8.52
N GLY A 6 -0.30 -11.08 -7.66
CA GLY A 6 -1.56 -11.81 -7.46
C GLY A 6 -2.61 -11.50 -8.54
N SER A 7 -3.87 -11.80 -8.21
CA SER A 7 -5.03 -11.62 -9.13
C SER A 7 -5.96 -10.47 -8.72
N VAL A 8 -5.52 -9.52 -7.90
CA VAL A 8 -6.31 -8.31 -7.63
C VAL A 8 -6.21 -7.37 -8.83
N PHE A 9 -7.26 -6.57 -9.10
CA PHE A 9 -7.29 -5.66 -10.25
C PHE A 9 -6.10 -4.69 -10.29
N GLY A 10 -5.67 -4.17 -9.12
CA GLY A 10 -4.50 -3.32 -9.00
C GLY A 10 -3.21 -4.01 -9.43
N GLU A 11 -3.02 -5.28 -9.05
CA GLU A 11 -1.86 -6.08 -9.46
C GLU A 11 -1.83 -6.29 -10.98
N ARG A 12 -2.97 -6.64 -11.60
CA ARG A 12 -3.08 -6.76 -13.08
C ARG A 12 -2.83 -5.44 -13.81
N ARG A 13 -3.20 -4.31 -13.20
CA ARG A 13 -2.96 -2.97 -13.73
C ARG A 13 -1.53 -2.50 -13.43
N ARG A 14 -0.76 -3.25 -12.63
CA ARG A 14 0.57 -2.87 -12.15
C ARG A 14 0.57 -1.56 -11.34
N SER A 15 -0.51 -1.31 -10.61
CA SER A 15 -0.64 -0.10 -9.78
C SER A 15 0.27 -0.08 -8.54
N HIS A 16 0.95 -1.20 -8.23
CA HIS A 16 1.96 -1.28 -7.18
C HIS A 16 3.34 -0.75 -7.63
N LEU A 17 3.57 -0.56 -8.93
CA LEU A 17 4.85 -0.11 -9.45
C LEU A 17 5.03 1.41 -9.31
N PRO A 18 6.27 1.89 -9.06
CA PRO A 18 6.58 3.32 -9.11
C PRO A 18 6.19 3.96 -10.46
N GLY A 19 5.64 5.16 -10.40
CA GLY A 19 5.28 5.94 -11.59
C GLY A 19 3.95 5.56 -12.25
N PHE A 20 3.16 4.67 -11.65
CA PHE A 20 1.80 4.41 -12.11
C PHE A 20 0.94 5.69 -12.00
N ASP A 21 0.16 5.99 -13.05
CA ASP A 21 -0.68 7.18 -13.08
C ASP A 21 -1.88 7.02 -12.13
N ILE A 22 -1.85 7.79 -11.04
CA ILE A 22 -2.90 7.86 -10.02
C ILE A 22 -3.72 9.15 -10.11
N SER A 23 -3.62 9.92 -11.21
CA SER A 23 -4.32 11.21 -11.36
C SER A 23 -5.85 11.11 -11.23
N ALA A 24 -6.42 9.95 -11.58
CA ALA A 24 -7.85 9.67 -11.43
C ALA A 24 -8.25 9.15 -10.03
N TRP A 25 -7.29 8.94 -9.12
CA TRP A 25 -7.54 8.35 -7.81
C TRP A 25 -7.93 9.41 -6.79
N LYS A 26 -8.71 9.02 -5.78
CA LYS A 26 -9.15 9.92 -4.71
C LYS A 26 -8.11 9.95 -3.59
N VAL A 27 -7.74 11.15 -3.15
CA VAL A 27 -6.91 11.35 -1.96
C VAL A 27 -7.75 11.04 -0.71
N ARG A 28 -7.27 10.09 0.11
CA ARG A 28 -7.92 9.67 1.36
C ARG A 28 -6.88 9.13 2.35
N GLU A 29 -7.15 9.32 3.63
CA GLU A 29 -6.40 8.66 4.71
C GLU A 29 -6.65 7.15 4.72
N LEU A 30 -5.60 6.36 4.91
CA LEU A 30 -5.70 4.90 5.02
C LEU A 30 -6.53 4.47 6.23
N SER A 31 -6.45 5.23 7.34
CA SER A 31 -7.21 4.99 8.58
C SER A 31 -8.73 5.11 8.41
N ASN A 32 -9.21 5.80 7.37
CA ASN A 32 -10.63 5.89 7.06
C ASN A 32 -11.19 4.63 6.38
N GLY A 33 -10.33 3.65 6.05
CA GLY A 33 -10.74 2.39 5.44
C GLY A 33 -11.47 2.55 4.11
N LEU A 34 -12.28 1.55 3.78
CA LEU A 34 -13.06 1.51 2.54
C LEU A 34 -14.32 2.39 2.66
N PRO A 35 -14.80 2.98 1.54
CA PRO A 35 -16.05 3.77 1.56
C PRO A 35 -17.22 2.97 2.13
N ASP A 36 -18.12 3.66 2.82
CA ASP A 36 -19.41 3.13 3.32
C ASP A 36 -19.33 1.95 4.30
N GLY A 37 -18.12 1.58 4.76
CA GLY A 37 -17.93 0.50 5.73
C GLY A 37 -18.34 -0.89 5.21
N MET A 38 -18.46 -1.06 3.88
CA MET A 38 -18.89 -2.30 3.26
C MET A 38 -17.72 -3.20 2.87
N ALA A 39 -17.99 -4.51 2.75
CA ALA A 39 -17.01 -5.48 2.28
C ALA A 39 -16.58 -5.15 0.83
N ALA A 40 -15.30 -4.84 0.65
CA ALA A 40 -14.71 -4.48 -0.64
C ALA A 40 -13.19 -4.70 -0.64
N VAL A 41 -12.55 -4.40 -1.77
CA VAL A 41 -11.10 -4.38 -1.92
C VAL A 41 -10.69 -2.98 -2.38
N GLY A 42 -9.77 -2.35 -1.65
CA GLY A 42 -9.19 -1.05 -2.00
C GLY A 42 -7.70 -1.19 -2.31
N PHE A 43 -7.19 -0.29 -3.14
CA PHE A 43 -5.77 -0.16 -3.43
C PHE A 43 -5.33 1.25 -3.06
N PHE A 44 -4.24 1.36 -2.31
CA PHE A 44 -3.72 2.61 -1.78
C PHE A 44 -2.28 2.78 -2.24
N VAL A 45 -1.91 4.00 -2.59
CA VAL A 45 -0.55 4.38 -3.00
C VAL A 45 -0.14 5.61 -2.20
N ALA A 46 1.07 5.59 -1.66
CA ALA A 46 1.68 6.72 -0.99
C ALA A 46 3.16 6.81 -1.39
N THR A 47 3.68 8.02 -1.45
CA THR A 47 5.09 8.31 -1.72
C THR A 47 5.63 9.21 -0.63
N PHE A 48 6.80 8.89 -0.11
CA PHE A 48 7.52 9.73 0.85
C PHE A 48 9.00 9.75 0.50
N ASN A 49 9.66 10.87 0.83
CA ASN A 49 11.10 10.99 0.68
C ASN A 49 11.77 10.44 1.94
N LEU A 50 12.65 9.46 1.75
CA LEU A 50 13.48 8.92 2.81
C LEU A 50 14.90 9.49 2.67
N ASN A 51 15.39 10.13 3.72
CA ASN A 51 16.73 10.72 3.76
C ASN A 51 17.50 10.16 4.97
N VAL A 52 18.04 8.95 4.83
CA VAL A 52 18.90 8.33 5.85
C VAL A 52 20.33 8.85 5.67
N GLU A 53 21.02 9.13 6.78
CA GLU A 53 22.41 9.57 6.76
C GLU A 53 23.32 8.53 6.08
N GLU A 54 24.25 9.03 5.27
CA GLU A 54 25.24 8.19 4.61
C GLU A 54 26.07 7.41 5.65
N PHE A 55 26.48 6.19 5.29
CA PHE A 55 27.31 5.31 6.12
C PHE A 55 26.63 4.71 7.37
N LEU A 56 25.32 4.91 7.58
CA LEU A 56 24.55 4.20 8.59
C LEU A 56 23.81 2.99 7.99
N ASP A 57 23.88 1.86 8.69
CA ASP A 57 23.01 0.70 8.45
C ASP A 57 21.78 0.82 9.35
N VAL A 58 20.67 1.31 8.80
CA VAL A 58 19.42 1.56 9.54
C VAL A 58 18.39 0.49 9.22
N HIS A 59 18.07 -0.31 10.24
CA HIS A 59 16.97 -1.26 10.14
C HIS A 59 15.62 -0.54 10.17
N MET A 60 14.79 -0.75 9.15
CA MET A 60 13.45 -0.17 9.03
C MET A 60 12.41 -1.26 8.84
N SER A 61 11.21 -1.01 9.35
CA SER A 61 10.08 -1.94 9.25
C SER A 61 8.77 -1.19 9.11
N PHE A 62 7.79 -1.86 8.50
CA PHE A 62 6.39 -1.42 8.53
C PHE A 62 5.65 -2.21 9.61
N THR A 63 5.00 -1.51 10.52
CA THR A 63 4.24 -2.11 11.61
C THR A 63 2.75 -1.89 11.36
N PHE A 64 1.97 -2.96 11.45
CA PHE A 64 0.51 -2.90 11.42
C PHE A 64 -0.01 -2.96 12.84
N GLU A 65 -0.66 -1.89 13.30
CA GLU A 65 -1.33 -1.86 14.60
C GLU A 65 -2.81 -2.22 14.42
N GLU A 66 -3.30 -3.20 15.19
CA GLU A 66 -4.71 -3.60 15.16
C GLU A 66 -5.31 -3.56 16.59
N PRO A 67 -6.03 -2.49 16.96
CA PRO A 67 -6.60 -2.37 18.29
C PRO A 67 -7.98 -3.06 18.43
N PHE A 68 -8.21 -4.20 17.74
CA PHE A 68 -9.48 -4.96 17.70
C PHE A 68 -10.58 -4.37 16.77
N GLY A 69 -10.29 -4.24 15.47
CA GLY A 69 -11.25 -3.84 14.43
C GLY A 69 -12.01 -5.00 13.77
N SER A 70 -12.73 -4.70 12.68
CA SER A 70 -13.32 -5.73 11.79
C SER A 70 -12.22 -6.48 11.01
N PRO A 71 -12.40 -7.78 10.72
CA PRO A 71 -11.37 -8.57 10.04
C PRO A 71 -11.09 -8.03 8.64
N TYR A 72 -9.81 -7.83 8.31
CA TYR A 72 -9.34 -7.44 6.98
C TYR A 72 -8.06 -8.17 6.61
N ARG A 73 -7.67 -8.09 5.33
CA ARG A 73 -6.38 -8.57 4.81
C ARG A 73 -5.71 -7.43 4.08
N ALA A 74 -4.40 -7.30 4.26
CA ALA A 74 -3.60 -6.30 3.57
C ALA A 74 -2.40 -6.98 2.89
N PHE A 75 -2.01 -6.41 1.75
CA PHE A 75 -0.75 -6.68 1.08
C PHE A 75 0.04 -5.37 1.03
N LEU A 76 1.33 -5.42 1.36
CA LEU A 76 2.23 -4.28 1.30
C LEU A 76 3.23 -4.49 0.18
N PHE A 77 3.33 -3.51 -0.70
CA PHE A 77 4.31 -3.44 -1.78
C PHE A 77 5.20 -2.22 -1.55
N VAL A 78 6.52 -2.39 -1.69
CA VAL A 78 7.50 -1.30 -1.54
C VAL A 78 8.36 -1.25 -2.77
N ASN A 79 8.19 -0.22 -3.59
CA ASN A 79 8.89 -0.02 -4.87
C ASN A 79 8.71 -1.15 -5.92
N GLY A 80 7.56 -1.81 -5.89
CA GLY A 80 7.23 -2.93 -6.77
C GLY A 80 7.31 -4.25 -6.04
#